data_AF-A0A7W8QT07-F1
#
_entry.id   AF-A0A7W8QT07-F1
#
_cell.length_a   1.000
_cell.length_b   1.000
_cell.length_c   1.000
_cell.angle_alpha   90.00
_cell.angle_beta   90.00
_cell.angle_gamma   90.00
#
_symmetry.space_group_name_H-M   'P 1'
#
loop_
_entity.id
_entity.type
_entity.pdbx_description
1 polymer ?
#
loop_
_entity_poly.entity_id
_entity_poly.type
_entity_poly.pdbx_seq_one_letter_code
_entity_poly.pdbx_strand_id
1 'polypeptide(L)'
;MDVPELRIHTFGATLADAEEMARDAIALVLEVPMDQVSVSLEVVGASGALHEFTQAREASEKAESRLRRAQQEAVDALLETGASQRDAARLLGLSHQRVSQVARKSGARAKRSGSFTPRDRPKESA
;
A
#
# COMPACT_ATOMS: atom_id res chain seq x y z
N MET A 1 21.23 23.39 7.45
CA MET A 1 21.59 21.98 7.20
C MET A 1 23.09 21.85 7.14
N ASP A 2 23.57 20.74 7.68
CA ASP A 2 24.98 20.42 7.79
C ASP A 2 25.22 19.12 7.02
N VAL A 3 26.23 19.12 6.15
CA VAL A 3 26.72 17.92 5.44
C VAL A 3 28.17 17.70 5.88
N PRO A 4 28.40 17.04 7.03
CA PRO A 4 29.69 17.00 7.70
C PRO A 4 30.80 16.37 6.85
N GLU A 5 30.46 15.33 6.08
CA GLU A 5 31.41 14.59 5.24
C GLU A 5 32.00 15.46 4.13
N LEU A 6 31.24 16.47 3.68
CA LEU A 6 31.66 17.43 2.66
C LEU A 6 32.03 18.79 3.24
N ARG A 7 31.88 18.97 4.57
CA ARG A 7 32.08 20.25 5.28
C ARG A 7 31.28 21.39 4.65
N ILE A 8 30.03 21.11 4.28
CA ILE A 8 29.11 22.08 3.69
C ILE A 8 28.10 22.51 4.75
N HIS A 9 27.94 23.83 4.90
CA HIS A 9 26.85 24.42 5.69
C HIS A 9 25.95 25.23 4.76
N THR A 10 24.66 24.93 4.76
CA THR A 10 23.65 25.61 3.95
C THR A 10 22.37 25.87 4.75
N PHE A 11 21.47 26.73 4.27
CA PHE A 11 20.22 27.07 4.96
C PHE A 11 19.07 27.22 3.97
N GLY A 12 17.98 26.47 4.16
CA GLY A 12 16.71 26.66 3.45
C GLY A 12 15.60 27.11 4.40
N ALA A 13 14.70 27.97 3.92
CA ALA A 13 13.58 28.47 4.71
C ALA A 13 12.50 27.39 4.95
N THR A 14 12.41 26.42 4.03
CA THR A 14 11.57 25.23 4.13
C THR A 14 12.41 23.95 3.98
N LEU A 15 11.82 22.78 4.27
CA LEU A 15 12.49 21.49 4.01
C LEU A 15 12.78 21.27 2.53
N ALA A 16 11.89 21.72 1.63
CA ALA A 16 12.10 21.63 0.19
C ALA A 16 13.29 22.49 -0.25
N ASP A 17 13.36 23.74 0.21
CA ASP A 17 14.51 24.62 -0.08
C ASP A 17 15.80 24.02 0.48
N ALA A 18 15.74 23.44 1.68
CA ALA A 18 16.89 22.84 2.31
C ALA A 18 17.40 21.59 1.56
N GLU A 19 16.49 20.78 1.01
CA GLU A 19 16.84 19.65 0.13
C GLU A 19 17.50 20.14 -1.16
N GLU A 20 16.89 21.11 -1.84
CA GLU A 20 17.40 21.68 -3.09
C GLU A 20 18.79 22.29 -2.90
N MET A 21 18.96 23.11 -1.85
CA MET A 21 20.24 23.74 -1.54
C MET A 21 21.31 22.75 -1.09
N ALA A 22 20.93 21.66 -0.42
CA ALA A 22 21.87 20.59 -0.10
C ALA A 22 22.30 19.86 -1.38
N ARG A 23 21.37 19.52 -2.27
CA ARG A 23 21.66 18.83 -3.54
C ARG A 23 22.56 19.68 -4.44
N ASP A 24 22.29 20.98 -4.55
CA ASP A 24 23.10 21.92 -5.33
C ASP A 24 24.52 22.03 -4.77
N ALA A 25 24.66 22.22 -3.46
CA ALA A 25 25.98 22.33 -2.84
C ALA A 25 26.79 21.02 -2.94
N ILE A 26 26.16 19.86 -2.77
CA ILE A 26 26.79 18.55 -2.95
C ILE A 26 27.22 18.35 -4.40
N ALA A 27 26.35 18.66 -5.36
CA ALA A 27 26.62 18.55 -6.80
C ALA A 27 27.81 19.41 -7.21
N LEU A 28 27.88 20.64 -6.69
CA LEU A 28 29.00 21.56 -6.92
C LEU A 28 30.32 21.01 -6.37
N VAL A 29 30.32 20.48 -5.15
CA VAL A 29 31.54 19.96 -4.49
C VAL A 29 32.02 18.65 -5.12
N LEU A 30 31.09 17.79 -5.55
CA LEU A 30 31.41 16.49 -6.16
C LEU A 30 31.58 16.57 -7.68
N GLU A 31 31.33 17.73 -8.29
CA GLU A 31 31.34 17.97 -9.74
C GLU A 31 30.46 16.97 -10.52
N VAL A 32 29.31 16.61 -9.94
CA VAL A 32 28.31 15.73 -10.55
C VAL A 32 27.03 16.49 -10.89
N PRO A 33 26.26 16.04 -11.88
CA PRO A 33 24.90 16.54 -12.09
C PRO A 33 24.02 16.41 -10.84
N MET A 34 23.18 17.42 -10.57
CA MET A 34 22.31 17.46 -9.38
C MET A 34 21.28 16.32 -9.33
N ASP A 35 20.87 15.79 -10.49
CA ASP A 35 19.97 14.64 -10.60
C ASP A 35 20.62 13.32 -10.16
N GLN A 36 21.95 13.28 -10.04
CA GLN A 36 22.69 12.15 -9.47
C GLN A 36 22.84 12.24 -7.94
N VAL A 37 22.45 13.37 -7.34
CA VAL A 37 22.49 13.57 -5.89
C VAL A 37 21.12 13.27 -5.29
N SER A 38 21.06 12.34 -4.33
CA SER A 38 19.87 12.08 -3.51
C SER A 38 20.17 12.46 -2.06
N VAL A 39 19.26 13.21 -1.44
CA VAL A 39 19.38 13.68 -0.05
C VAL A 39 18.21 13.13 0.75
N SER A 40 18.49 12.57 1.92
CA SER A 40 17.48 12.20 2.91
C SER A 40 17.48 13.22 4.04
N LEU A 41 16.30 13.75 4.37
CA LEU A 41 16.16 14.75 5.42
C LEU A 41 15.71 14.09 6.72
N GLU A 42 16.49 14.33 7.78
CA GLU A 42 16.12 13.94 9.15
C GLU A 42 15.91 15.18 10.01
N VAL A 43 14.79 15.21 10.74
CA VAL A 43 14.50 16.28 11.70
C VAL A 43 14.98 15.84 13.08
N VAL A 44 16.02 16.50 13.58
CA VAL A 44 16.57 16.25 14.92
C VAL A 44 15.48 16.48 15.97
N GLY A 45 15.32 15.51 16.88
CA GLY A 45 14.33 15.55 17.95
C GLY A 45 12.93 15.03 17.57
N ALA A 46 12.65 14.79 16.28
CA ALA A 46 11.38 14.22 15.82
C ALA A 46 11.52 12.83 15.18
N SER A 47 12.74 12.35 14.95
CA SER A 47 13.02 11.06 14.28
C SER A 47 12.28 9.88 14.91
N GLY A 48 12.27 9.78 16.24
CA GLY A 48 11.55 8.71 16.95
C GLY A 48 10.03 8.74 16.71
N ALA A 49 9.41 9.92 16.76
CA ALA A 49 7.98 10.07 16.55
C ALA A 49 7.57 9.80 15.08
N LEU A 50 8.38 10.24 14.12
CA LEU A 50 8.17 9.98 12.69
C LEU A 50 8.34 8.50 12.36
N HIS A 51 9.34 7.85 12.97
CA HIS A 51 9.55 6.42 12.83
C HIS A 51 8.37 5.61 13.40
N GLU A 52 7.92 5.94 14.61
CA GLU A 52 6.76 5.30 15.22
C GLU A 52 5.49 5.48 14.39
N PHE A 53 5.23 6.71 13.91
CA PHE A 53 4.09 6.95 13.02
C PHE A 53 4.15 6.10 11.75
N THR A 54 5.32 5.97 11.15
CA THR A 54 5.51 5.16 9.93
C THR A 54 5.24 3.69 10.20
N GLN A 55 5.77 3.14 11.30
CA GLN A 55 5.50 1.76 11.72
C GLN A 55 4.02 1.53 12.03
N ALA A 56 3.39 2.44 12.78
CA ALA A 56 1.97 2.36 13.13
C ALA A 56 1.09 2.40 11.88
N ARG A 57 1.44 3.24 10.90
CA ARG A 57 0.75 3.30 9.61
C ARG A 57 0.88 1.98 8.85
N GLU A 58 2.08 1.44 8.71
CA GLU A 58 2.28 0.13 8.05
C GLU A 58 1.53 -1.00 8.74
N ALA A 59 1.55 -1.02 10.08
CA ALA A 59 0.83 -1.99 10.88
C ALA A 59 -0.69 -1.87 10.66
N SER A 60 -1.21 -0.64 10.61
CA SER A 60 -2.61 -0.37 10.29
C SER A 60 -2.99 -0.87 8.90
N GLU A 61 -2.21 -0.55 7.87
CA GLU A 61 -2.46 -0.99 6.49
C GLU A 61 -2.47 -2.54 6.38
N LYS A 62 -1.55 -3.22 7.07
CA LYS A 62 -1.51 -4.68 7.16
C LYS A 62 -2.73 -5.24 7.89
N ALA A 63 -3.11 -4.64 9.02
CA ALA A 63 -4.27 -5.04 9.81
C ALA A 63 -5.59 -4.88 9.03
N GLU A 64 -5.77 -3.75 8.34
CA GLU A 64 -6.92 -3.52 7.49
C GLU A 64 -7.01 -4.52 6.34
N SER A 65 -5.87 -4.85 5.71
CA SER A 65 -5.82 -5.85 4.65
C SER A 65 -6.25 -7.24 5.17
N ARG A 66 -5.73 -7.62 6.34
CA ARG A 66 -6.12 -8.87 7.02
C ARG A 66 -7.61 -8.87 7.37
N LEU A 67 -8.14 -7.77 7.91
CA LEU A 67 -9.55 -7.63 8.25
C LEU A 67 -10.43 -7.77 7.01
N ARG A 68 -10.09 -7.12 5.90
CA ARG A 68 -10.82 -7.24 4.63
C ARG A 68 -10.87 -8.69 4.14
N ARG A 69 -9.75 -9.42 4.23
CA ARG A 69 -9.70 -10.84 3.86
C ARG A 69 -10.55 -11.70 4.78
N ALA A 70 -10.38 -11.57 6.10
CA ALA A 70 -11.14 -12.34 7.08
C ALA A 70 -12.65 -12.06 6.97
N GLN A 71 -13.04 -10.82 6.72
CA GLN A 71 -14.44 -10.43 6.48
C GLN A 71 -15.01 -11.14 5.24
N GLN A 72 -14.23 -11.23 4.16
CA GLN A 72 -14.66 -11.93 2.96
C GLN A 72 -14.84 -13.43 3.21
N GLU A 73 -13.83 -14.07 3.81
CA GLU A 73 -13.84 -15.49 4.14
C GLU A 73 -15.03 -15.85 5.05
N ALA A 74 -15.31 -15.01 6.06
CA ALA A 74 -16.42 -15.22 6.98
C ALA A 74 -17.79 -15.06 6.30
N VAL A 75 -17.96 -14.06 5.43
CA VAL A 75 -19.21 -13.90 4.67
C VAL A 75 -19.43 -15.09 3.75
N ASP A 76 -18.39 -15.51 3.01
CA ASP A 76 -18.50 -16.63 2.07
C ASP A 76 -18.83 -17.93 2.81
N ALA A 77 -18.14 -18.24 3.91
CA ALA A 77 -18.42 -19.42 4.74
C ALA A 77 -19.87 -19.42 5.28
N LEU A 78 -20.39 -18.28 5.73
CA LEU A 78 -21.77 -18.19 6.22
C LEU A 78 -22.78 -18.44 5.09
N LEU A 79 -22.57 -17.86 3.92
CA LEU A 79 -23.45 -18.08 2.77
C LEU A 79 -23.41 -19.52 2.26
N GLU A 80 -22.24 -20.16 2.28
CA GLU A 80 -22.07 -21.58 1.91
C GLU A 80 -22.83 -22.54 2.83
N THR A 81 -23.01 -22.19 4.10
CA THR A 81 -23.89 -22.94 5.03
C THR A 81 -25.39 -22.72 4.79
N GLY A 82 -25.75 -21.86 3.84
CA GLY A 82 -27.13 -21.50 3.53
C GLY A 82 -27.70 -20.37 4.40
N ALA A 83 -26.88 -19.73 5.24
CA ALA A 83 -27.32 -18.57 6.02
C ALA A 83 -27.72 -17.41 5.09
N SER A 84 -28.75 -16.67 5.47
CA SER A 84 -29.15 -15.49 4.71
C SER A 84 -28.12 -14.36 4.87
N GLN A 85 -28.05 -13.43 3.91
CA GLN A 85 -27.21 -12.22 4.05
C GLN A 85 -27.58 -11.39 5.29
N ARG A 86 -28.84 -11.47 5.73
CA ARG A 86 -29.33 -10.81 6.95
C ARG A 86 -28.75 -11.45 8.21
N ASP A 87 -28.67 -12.78 8.24
CA ASP A 87 -28.09 -13.51 9.37
C ASP A 87 -26.58 -13.32 9.40
N ALA A 88 -25.91 -13.34 8.24
CA ALA A 88 -24.49 -13.02 8.14
C ALA A 88 -24.17 -11.60 8.63
N ALA A 89 -25.00 -10.61 8.29
CA ALA A 89 -24.87 -9.24 8.79
C ALA A 89 -24.99 -9.19 10.32
N ARG A 90 -25.97 -9.90 10.89
CA ARG A 90 -26.17 -9.97 12.34
C ARG A 90 -25.01 -10.65 13.07
N LEU A 91 -24.53 -11.78 12.55
CA LEU A 91 -23.44 -12.57 13.17
C LEU A 91 -22.09 -11.85 13.11
N LEU A 92 -21.83 -11.12 12.02
CA LEU A 92 -20.56 -10.40 11.84
C LEU A 92 -20.59 -8.96 12.39
N GLY A 93 -21.72 -8.52 12.95
CA GLY A 93 -21.88 -7.13 13.41
C GLY A 93 -21.75 -6.10 12.29
N LEU A 94 -22.12 -6.48 11.06
CA LEU A 94 -22.00 -5.65 9.87
C LEU A 94 -23.36 -5.11 9.43
N SER A 95 -23.35 -3.99 8.70
CA SER A 95 -24.55 -3.56 8.00
C SER A 95 -24.88 -4.50 6.84
N HIS A 96 -26.17 -4.59 6.49
CA HIS A 96 -26.63 -5.36 5.34
C HIS A 96 -25.96 -4.92 4.02
N GLN A 97 -25.78 -3.61 3.85
CA GLN A 97 -25.09 -3.05 2.68
C GLN A 97 -23.63 -3.53 2.59
N ARG A 98 -22.95 -3.67 3.74
CA ARG A 98 -21.56 -4.15 3.76
C ARG A 98 -21.46 -5.62 3.36
N VAL A 99 -22.35 -6.47 3.87
CA VAL A 99 -22.40 -7.89 3.46
C VAL A 99 -22.70 -8.02 1.97
N SER A 100 -23.66 -7.24 1.44
CA SER A 100 -23.97 -7.23 0.00
C SER A 100 -22.77 -6.85 -0.87
N GLN A 101 -22.00 -5.83 -0.47
CA GLN A 101 -20.78 -5.42 -1.21
C GLN A 101 -19.71 -6.51 -1.21
N VAL A 102 -19.51 -7.19 -0.07
CA VAL A 102 -18.54 -8.28 0.11
C VAL A 102 -18.95 -9.50 -0.73
N ALA A 103 -20.21 -9.91 -0.67
CA ALA A 103 -20.75 -11.03 -1.47
C ALA A 103 -20.64 -10.78 -2.99
N ARG A 104 -20.92 -9.54 -3.46
CA ARG A 104 -20.79 -9.18 -4.88
C ARG A 104 -19.36 -9.29 -5.40
N LYS A 105 -18.35 -8.97 -4.58
CA LYS A 105 -16.94 -9.10 -4.96
C LYS A 105 -16.52 -10.56 -5.12
N SER A 106 -17.02 -11.47 -4.27
CA SER A 106 -16.77 -12.92 -4.42
C SER A 106 -17.42 -13.50 -5.66
N GLY A 107 -18.68 -13.15 -5.96
CA GLY A 107 -19.34 -13.59 -7.20
C GLY A 107 -18.59 -13.16 -8.47
N ALA A 108 -18.02 -11.94 -8.47
CA ALA A 108 -17.19 -11.44 -9.57
C ALA A 108 -15.81 -12.12 -9.68
N ARG A 109 -15.29 -12.70 -8.59
CA ARG A 109 -14.05 -13.48 -8.59
C ARG A 109 -14.29 -14.90 -9.11
N ALA A 110 -15.34 -15.57 -8.62
CA ALA A 110 -15.73 -16.92 -9.06
C ALA A 110 -16.06 -16.98 -10.56
N LYS A 111 -16.72 -15.94 -11.10
CA LYS A 111 -17.04 -15.86 -12.54
C LYS A 111 -15.80 -15.73 -13.43
N ARG A 112 -14.70 -15.15 -12.94
CA ARG A 112 -13.43 -14.99 -13.67
C ARG A 112 -12.57 -16.25 -13.66
N SER A 113 -12.65 -17.07 -12.61
CA SER A 113 -11.97 -18.37 -12.56
C SER A 113 -12.69 -19.46 -13.37
N GLY A 114 -13.99 -19.31 -13.60
CA GLY A 114 -14.78 -20.26 -14.42
C GLY A 114 -14.73 -20.02 -15.94
N SER A 115 -14.16 -18.91 -16.41
CA SER A 115 -14.05 -18.59 -17.85
C SER A 115 -12.68 -18.97 -18.40
N PHE A 116 -12.32 -20.27 -18.33
CA PHE A 116 -11.26 -20.85 -19.15
C PHE A 116 -11.89 -21.95 -20.00
N THR A 117 -12.35 -21.59 -21.20
CA THR A 117 -12.70 -22.57 -22.24
C THR A 117 -11.47 -22.79 -23.13
N PRO A 118 -10.76 -23.92 -23.05
CA PRO A 118 -9.73 -24.25 -24.03
C PRO A 118 -10.43 -24.62 -25.33
N ARG A 119 -10.64 -23.64 -26.20
CA ARG A 119 -11.04 -23.85 -27.58
C ARG A 119 -9.79 -23.73 -28.43
N ASP A 120 -9.04 -24.84 -28.48
CA ASP A 120 -8.29 -25.32 -29.66
C ASP A 120 -7.36 -26.47 -29.24
N ARG A 121 -7.69 -27.67 -29.70
CA ARG A 121 -6.73 -28.77 -29.88
C ARG A 121 -6.67 -29.09 -31.39
N PRO A 122 -5.52 -29.58 -31.87
CA PRO A 122 -4.99 -29.30 -33.20
C PRO A 122 -5.67 -30.11 -34.28
N LYS A 123 -5.73 -29.56 -35.49
CA LYS A 123 -5.95 -30.36 -36.69
C LYS A 123 -4.65 -31.09 -37.01
N GLU A 124 -4.63 -32.39 -36.73
CA GLU A 124 -3.80 -33.33 -37.50
C GLU A 124 -4.09 -33.12 -38.99
N SER A 125 -3.04 -33.04 -39.80
CA SER A 125 -3.11 -33.35 -41.22
C SER A 125 -1.76 -33.91 -41.65
N ALA A 126 -1.87 -35.08 -42.28
CA ALA A 126 -0.82 -35.91 -42.85
C ALA A 126 -0.05 -35.23 -43.99
#